data_AF-S9R4Y5-F1
#
_entry.id   AF-S9R4Y5-F1
#
_cell.length_a   1.000
_cell.length_b   1.000
_cell.length_c   1.000
_cell.angle_alpha   90.00
_cell.angle_beta   90.00
_cell.angle_gamma   90.00
#
_symmetry.space_group_name_H-M   'P 1'
#
loop_
_entity.id
_entity.type
_entity.pdbx_description
1 polymer ?
#
loop_
_entity_poly.entity_id
_entity_poly.type
_entity_poly.pdbx_seq_one_letter_code
_entity_poly.pdbx_strand_id
1 'polypeptide(L)' 'MPNPGNVAGGYKASLHNPNVSDEAKQHSKEVLEHEDFSRSPTHAKNPGNVAGGYKAALHNPHVSKETKKHDQEVLEELE' A
#
# COMPACT_ATOMS: atom_id res chain seq x y z
N MET A 1 13.85 -3.26 -8.19
CA MET A 1 12.67 -3.64 -8.98
C MET A 1 11.55 -2.68 -8.65
N PRO A 2 10.82 -2.14 -9.64
CA PRO A 2 9.67 -1.27 -9.39
C PRO A 2 8.59 -2.03 -8.60
N ASN A 3 7.87 -1.31 -7.73
CA ASN A 3 6.75 -1.89 -6.99
C ASN A 3 5.63 -2.25 -7.99
N PRO A 4 5.14 -3.51 -8.02
CA PRO A 4 4.00 -3.94 -8.83
C PRO A 4 2.80 -2.98 -8.77
N GLY A 5 2.50 -2.42 -7.60
CA GLY A 5 1.44 -1.40 -7.46
C GLY A 5 1.71 -0.12 -8.24
N ASN A 6 2.97 0.33 -8.30
CA ASN A 6 3.36 1.51 -9.08
C ASN A 6 3.31 1.22 -10.59
N VAL A 7 3.67 0.00 -10.99
CA VAL A 7 3.58 -0.46 -12.39
C VAL A 7 2.12 -0.48 -12.84
N ALA A 8 1.23 -1.07 -12.05
CA ALA A 8 -0.22 -1.05 -12.30
C ALA A 8 -0.78 0.37 -12.38
N GLY A 9 -0.33 1.26 -11.47
CA GLY A 9 -0.69 2.68 -11.48
C GLY A 9 -0.26 3.38 -12.78
N GLY A 10 0.94 3.08 -13.27
CA GLY A 10 1.46 3.58 -14.54
C GLY A 10 0.58 3.16 -15.74
N TYR A 11 0.23 1.88 -15.83
CA TYR A 11 -0.67 1.39 -16.89
C TYR A 11 -2.06 2.04 -16.82
N LYS A 12 -2.62 2.23 -15.62
CA LYS A 12 -3.88 2.97 -15.45
C LYS A 12 -3.77 4.42 -15.89
N ALA A 13 -2.66 5.10 -15.59
CA ALA A 13 -2.42 6.45 -16.05
C ALA A 13 -2.33 6.52 -17.59
N SER A 14 -1.67 5.56 -18.22
CA SER A 14 -1.60 5.46 -19.69
C SER A 14 -2.97 5.32 -20.34
N LEU A 15 -3.91 4.61 -19.72
CA LEU A 15 -5.29 4.48 -20.22
C LEU A 15 -6.05 5.81 -20.25
N HIS A 16 -5.82 6.68 -19.27
CA HIS A 16 -6.50 7.97 -19.15
C HIS A 16 -5.78 9.13 -19.85
N ASN A 17 -4.51 8.95 -20.23
CA ASN A 17 -3.72 10.00 -20.86
C ASN A 17 -4.14 10.19 -22.34
N PRO A 18 -4.61 11.39 -22.74
CA PRO A 18 -5.00 11.66 -24.13
C PRO A 18 -3.81 11.68 -25.10
N ASN A 19 -2.58 11.86 -24.61
CA ASN A 19 -1.35 11.87 -25.43
C ASN A 19 -0.78 10.46 -25.70
N VAL A 20 -1.45 9.40 -25.23
CA VAL A 20 -1.04 8.01 -25.44
C VAL A 20 -1.84 7.42 -26.60
N SER A 21 -1.16 6.68 -27.48
CA SER A 21 -1.78 6.02 -28.63
C SER A 21 -2.76 4.92 -28.20
N ASP A 22 -3.74 4.62 -29.06
CA ASP A 22 -4.73 3.59 -28.78
C ASP A 22 -4.11 2.20 -28.62
N GLU A 23 -3.08 1.88 -29.41
CA GLU A 23 -2.32 0.63 -29.31
C GLU A 23 -1.65 0.49 -27.94
N ALA A 24 -1.04 1.57 -27.43
CA ALA A 24 -0.42 1.56 -26.11
C ALA A 24 -1.45 1.45 -24.98
N LYS A 25 -2.66 2.00 -25.17
CA LYS A 25 -3.78 1.82 -24.24
C LYS A 25 -4.28 0.37 -24.24
N GLN A 26 -4.45 -0.25 -25.40
CA GLN A 26 -4.85 -1.65 -25.49
C GLN A 26 -3.86 -2.56 -24.78
N HIS A 27 -2.57 -2.40 -25.05
CA HIS A 27 -1.52 -3.15 -24.35
C HIS A 27 -1.56 -2.91 -22.83
N SER A 28 -1.72 -1.66 -22.39
CA SER A 28 -1.85 -1.34 -20.95
C SER A 28 -3.05 -2.02 -20.31
N LYS A 29 -4.16 -2.15 -21.04
CA LYS A 29 -5.36 -2.85 -20.59
C LYS A 29 -5.15 -4.36 -20.49
N GLU A 30 -4.54 -4.96 -21.51
CA GLU A 30 -4.22 -6.41 -21.51
C GLU A 30 -3.29 -6.77 -20.36
N VAL A 31 -2.25 -5.98 -20.12
CA VAL A 31 -1.33 -6.18 -19.00
C VAL A 31 -2.05 -6.05 -17.65
N LEU A 32 -2.93 -5.06 -17.48
CA LEU A 32 -3.74 -4.89 -16.27
C LEU A 32 -4.73 -6.04 -16.02
N GLU A 33 -5.18 -6.74 -17.06
CA GLU A 33 -6.12 -7.84 -16.97
C GLU A 33 -5.41 -9.18 -16.73
N HIS A 34 -4.23 -9.38 -17.32
CA HIS A 34 -3.45 -10.62 -17.24
C HIS A 34 -2.45 -10.67 -16.08
N GLU A 35 -1.89 -9.55 -15.64
CA GLU A 35 -0.93 -9.55 -14.54
C GLU A 35 -1.61 -9.34 -13.18
N ASP A 36 -1.26 -10.22 -12.24
CA ASP A 36 -1.67 -10.08 -10.85
C ASP A 36 -0.77 -9.04 -10.13
N PHE A 37 -1.17 -7.77 -10.25
CA PHE A 37 -0.56 -6.67 -9.49
C PHE A 37 -0.96 -6.68 -8.00
N SER A 38 -1.81 -7.62 -7.58
CA SER A 38 -2.25 -7.80 -6.19
C SER A 38 -1.11 -8.29 -5.29
N ARG A 39 -0.14 -9.01 -5.87
CA ARG A 39 1.17 -9.28 -5.27
C ARG A 39 1.99 -8.00 -5.18
N SER A 40 1.65 -7.13 -4.22
CA SER A 40 2.67 -6.28 -3.63
C SER A 40 3.79 -7.21 -3.15
N PRO A 41 5.08 -6.92 -3.40
CA PRO A 41 6.13 -7.53 -2.60
C PRO A 41 5.70 -7.27 -1.16
N THR A 42 5.55 -8.32 -0.39
CA THR A 42 5.36 -8.24 1.04
C THR A 42 6.68 -7.68 1.57
N HIS A 43 6.86 -6.37 1.42
CA HIS A 43 7.91 -5.67 2.11
C HIS A 43 7.49 -5.81 3.57
N ALA A 44 8.12 -6.77 4.25
CA ALA A 44 7.87 -7.03 5.65
C ALA A 44 7.92 -5.67 6.33
N LYS A 45 6.80 -5.25 6.93
CA LYS A 45 6.71 -3.93 7.54
C LYS A 45 7.86 -3.83 8.52
N ASN A 46 8.65 -2.75 8.44
CA ASN A 46 9.75 -2.59 9.35
C ASN A 46 9.17 -2.56 10.78
N PRO A 47 9.58 -3.48 11.68
CA PRO A 47 8.97 -3.61 13.00
C PRO A 47 9.08 -2.30 13.81
N GLY A 48 10.14 -1.52 13.62
CA GLY A 48 10.29 -0.20 14.23
C GLY A 48 9.26 0.82 13.73
N ASN A 49 8.91 0.79 12.45
CA ASN A 49 7.86 1.66 11.90
C ASN A 49 6.47 1.25 12.40
N VAL A 50 6.24 -0.06 12.55
CA VAL A 50 4.99 -0.61 13.10
C VAL A 50 4.83 -0.18 14.56
N ALA A 51 5.83 -0.42 15.39
CA ALA A 51 5.84 0.01 16.79
C ALA A 51 5.72 1.55 16.92
N GLY A 52 6.38 2.31 16.06
CA GLY A 52 6.24 3.77 16.00
C GLY A 52 4.81 4.22 15.68
N GLY A 53 4.12 3.53 14.77
CA GLY A 53 2.72 3.78 14.43
C GLY A 53 1.78 3.55 15.62
N TYR A 54 1.95 2.44 16.33
CA TYR A 54 1.18 2.15 17.54
C TYR A 54 1.45 3.18 18.64
N LYS A 55 2.71 3.56 18.89
CA LYS A 55 3.06 4.66 19.82
C LYS A 55 2.35 5.97 19.44
N ALA A 56 2.30 6.31 18.16
CA ALA A 56 1.60 7.51 17.71
C ALA A 56 0.08 7.43 17.95
N ALA A 57 -0.52 6.27 17.74
CA ALA A 57 -1.95 6.05 18.00
C ALA A 57 -2.30 6.20 19.50
N LEU A 58 -1.42 5.74 20.41
CA LEU A 58 -1.57 5.94 21.85
C LEU A 58 -1.66 7.42 22.24
N HIS A 59 -0.85 8.28 21.60
CA HIS A 59 -0.83 9.72 21.88
C HIS A 59 -1.92 10.51 21.13
N ASN A 60 -2.55 9.94 20.11
CA ASN A 60 -3.57 10.64 19.34
C ASN A 60 -4.87 10.80 20.16
N PRO A 61 -5.37 12.04 20.38
CA PRO A 61 -6.61 12.27 21.12
C PRO A 61 -7.87 11.80 20.39
N HIS A 62 -7.79 11.56 19.08
CA HIS A 62 -8.92 11.09 18.26
C HIS A 62 -9.08 9.56 18.26
N VAL A 63 -8.16 8.83 18.91
CA VAL A 63 -8.20 7.37 18.99
C VAL A 63 -8.96 6.95 20.24
N SER A 64 -9.81 5.93 20.11
CA SER A 64 -10.63 5.44 21.21
C SER A 64 -9.78 4.78 22.31
N LYS A 65 -10.28 4.76 23.55
CA LYS A 65 -9.56 4.12 24.67
C LYS A 65 -9.37 2.61 24.48
N GLU A 66 -10.31 1.95 23.80
CA GLU A 66 -10.23 0.52 23.49
C GLU A 66 -9.12 0.25 22.48
N THR A 67 -9.06 1.03 21.39
CA THR A 67 -8.00 0.95 20.39
C THR A 67 -6.62 1.19 21.02
N LYS A 68 -6.50 2.16 21.93
CA LYS A 68 -5.25 2.41 22.64
C LYS A 68 -4.80 1.24 23.50
N LYS A 69 -5.71 0.53 24.17
CA LYS A 69 -5.34 -0.67 24.93
C LYS A 69 -4.78 -1.75 24.01
N HIS A 70 -5.46 -1.99 22.89
CA HIS A 70 -5.01 -2.95 21.90
C HIS A 70 -3.64 -2.57 21.32
N ASP A 71 -3.44 -1.30 20.94
CA ASP A 71 -2.17 -0.80 20.41
C ASP A 71 -1.03 -0.96 21.43
N GLN A 72 -1.33 -0.85 22.73
CA GLN A 72 -0.36 -1.07 23.81
C GLN A 72 -0.01 -2.56 23.95
N GLU A 73 -1.00 -3.46 23.94
CA GLU A 73 -0.77 -4.92 24.00
C GLU A 73 0.08 -5.40 22.81
N VAL A 74 -0.22 -4.91 21.61
CA VAL A 74 0.55 -5.23 20.41
C VAL A 74 1.97 -4.66 20.49
N LEU A 75 2.15 -3.50 21.14
CA LEU A 75 3.48 -2.93 21.33
C LEU A 75 4.35 -3.78 22.27
N GLU A 76 3.76 -4.31 23.35
CA GLU A 76 4.43 -5.19 24.31
C GLU A 76 4.80 -6.55 23.68
N GLU A 77 4.01 -7.06 22.72
CA GLU A 77 4.35 -8.27 21.95
C GLU A 77 5.50 -8.05 20.94
N LEU A 78 5.68 -6.81 20.49
CA LEU A 78 6.70 -6.43 19.49
C LEU A 78 8.07 -6.09 20.09
N GLU A 79 8.16 -5.84 21.40
CA GLU A 79 9.43 -5.62 22.14
C GLU A 79 10.12 -6.93 22.56
#